data_AF-A0AAF0C9S3-F1
#
_entry.id   AF-A0AAF0C9S3-F1
#
_cell.length_a   1.000
_cell.length_b   1.000
_cell.length_c   1.000
_cell.angle_alpha   90.00
_cell.angle_beta   90.00
_cell.angle_gamma   90.00
#
_symmetry.space_group_name_H-M   'P 1'
#
loop_
_entity.id
_entity.type
_entity.pdbx_description
1 polymer ?
#
loop_
_entity_poly.entity_id
_entity_poly.type
_entity_poly.pdbx_seq_one_letter_code
_entity_poly.pdbx_strand_id
1 'polypeptide(L)'
;MAEYHHTPEPGSAKAKYPIYRQLTVLETSCESGSKTRGIGVNYVPVNLEPCVVLRGKWLRRAGFPAGQKLRIVVNQGEIVITPKQAYSKLKAER
;
A
#
# COMPACT_ATOMS: atom_id res chain seq x y z
N MET A 1 -46.77 16.29 -18.33
CA MET A 1 -45.76 15.21 -18.24
C MET A 1 -44.48 15.90 -17.79
N ALA A 2 -44.06 15.74 -16.53
CA ALA A 2 -42.98 16.54 -15.96
C ALA A 2 -41.62 15.94 -16.32
N GLU A 3 -40.80 16.70 -17.05
CA GLU A 3 -39.41 16.37 -17.34
C GLU A 3 -38.60 16.46 -16.05
N TYR A 4 -38.29 15.30 -15.47
CA TYR A 4 -37.47 15.18 -14.27
C TYR A 4 -35.99 15.27 -14.65
N HIS A 5 -35.39 16.46 -14.51
CA HIS A 5 -33.94 16.63 -14.62
C HIS A 5 -33.26 16.18 -13.33
N HIS A 6 -33.02 14.87 -13.21
CA HIS A 6 -32.15 14.37 -12.14
C HIS A 6 -30.70 14.69 -12.52
N THR A 7 -30.12 15.71 -11.89
CA THR A 7 -28.67 15.85 -11.80
C THR A 7 -28.23 15.04 -10.59
N PRO A 8 -27.60 13.86 -10.77
CA PRO A 8 -26.97 13.20 -9.64
C PRO A 8 -25.84 14.12 -9.16
N GLU A 9 -25.99 14.69 -7.97
CA GLU A 9 -24.90 15.42 -7.34
C GLU A 9 -23.66 14.50 -7.31
N PRO A 10 -22.49 14.96 -7.78
CA PRO A 10 -21.28 14.17 -7.66
C PRO A 10 -21.01 14.04 -6.17
N GLY A 11 -21.40 12.89 -5.61
CA GLY A 11 -21.13 12.51 -4.24
C GLY A 11 -19.63 12.51 -4.00
N SER A 12 -19.11 13.68 -3.67
CA SER A 12 -17.81 13.86 -3.05
C SER A 12 -17.92 13.17 -1.71
N ALA A 13 -17.68 11.86 -1.70
CA ALA A 13 -17.37 11.13 -0.49
C ALA A 13 -16.01 11.67 -0.01
N LYS A 14 -16.03 12.88 0.58
CA LYS A 14 -14.89 13.52 1.20
C LYS A 14 -14.36 12.55 2.23
N ALA A 15 -13.24 11.91 1.92
CA ALA A 15 -12.53 11.13 2.92
C ALA A 15 -12.15 12.09 4.05
N LYS A 16 -12.77 11.93 5.23
CA LYS A 16 -12.39 12.68 6.43
C LYS A 16 -11.03 12.13 6.88
N TYR A 17 -9.98 12.90 6.66
CA TYR A 17 -8.65 12.66 7.22
C TYR A 17 -8.41 13.62 8.39
N PRO A 18 -7.65 13.21 9.43
CA PRO A 18 -6.90 11.96 9.55
C PRO A 18 -7.78 10.74 9.90
N ILE A 19 -7.33 9.55 9.49
CA ILE A 19 -7.91 8.27 9.92
C ILE A 19 -6.84 7.53 10.72
N TYR A 20 -7.11 7.27 11.99
CA TYR A 20 -6.19 6.53 12.86
C TYR A 20 -6.45 5.02 12.77
N ARG A 21 -5.40 4.23 12.58
CA ARG A 21 -5.44 2.77 12.56
C ARG A 21 -4.24 2.24 13.35
N GLN A 22 -4.48 1.31 14.26
CA GLN A 22 -3.43 0.58 14.95
C GLN A 22 -3.20 -0.76 14.25
N LEU A 23 -1.93 -1.13 14.09
CA LEU A 23 -1.51 -2.39 13.48
C LEU A 23 -0.56 -3.08 14.46
N THR A 24 -0.58 -4.41 14.43
CA THR A 24 0.32 -5.24 15.23
C THR A 24 1.50 -5.69 14.36
N VAL A 25 2.70 -5.64 14.93
CA VAL A 25 3.89 -6.25 14.32
C VAL A 25 3.77 -7.76 14.45
N LEU A 26 3.88 -8.48 13.34
CA LEU A 26 3.83 -9.93 13.27
C LEU A 26 5.21 -10.48 12.89
N GLU A 27 5.41 -11.78 13.08
CA GLU A 27 6.56 -12.49 12.52
C GLU A 27 6.19 -13.04 11.13
N THR A 28 7.11 -12.91 10.17
CA THR A 28 6.99 -13.53 8.85
C THR A 28 8.28 -14.24 8.48
N SER A 29 8.18 -15.32 7.72
CA SER A 29 9.35 -15.95 7.12
C SER A 29 9.95 -15.05 6.04
N CYS A 30 11.27 -14.91 6.02
CA CYS A 30 11.97 -14.33 4.89
C CYS A 30 12.02 -15.28 3.70
N GLU A 31 12.00 -14.72 2.48
CA GLU A 31 12.28 -15.50 1.27
C GLU A 31 13.70 -16.04 1.36
N SER A 32 13.84 -17.31 1.77
CA SER A 32 15.11 -18.01 1.69
C SER A 32 15.43 -18.23 0.21
N GLY A 33 16.59 -17.74 -0.25
CA GLY A 33 17.05 -17.97 -1.62
C GLY A 33 16.98 -19.45 -1.97
N SER A 34 16.38 -19.77 -3.12
CA SER A 34 16.19 -21.15 -3.59
C SER A 34 17.55 -21.81 -3.84
N LYS A 35 18.07 -22.53 -2.86
CA LYS A 35 19.18 -23.46 -3.14
C LYS A 35 18.64 -24.60 -3.99
N THR A 36 19.26 -24.82 -5.14
CA THR A 36 18.94 -25.89 -6.09
C THR A 36 18.89 -27.23 -5.35
N ARG A 37 17.72 -27.88 -5.38
CA ARG A 37 17.43 -29.09 -4.60
C ARG A 37 18.13 -30.29 -5.23
N GLY A 38 18.98 -30.98 -4.45
CA GLY A 38 19.36 -32.37 -4.75
C GLY A 38 18.17 -33.31 -4.52
N ILE A 39 18.21 -34.52 -5.10
CA ILE A 39 17.18 -35.55 -4.95
C ILE A 39 17.19 -36.04 -3.49
N GLY A 40 16.25 -35.58 -2.66
CA GLY A 40 16.13 -35.92 -1.23
C GLY A 40 15.30 -34.92 -0.41
N VAL A 41 15.06 -35.23 0.88
CA VAL A 41 14.42 -34.30 1.83
C VAL A 41 15.44 -33.25 2.25
N ASN A 42 15.19 -31.99 1.89
CA ASN A 42 16.05 -30.86 2.23
C ASN A 42 15.35 -30.01 3.30
N TYR A 43 15.80 -30.11 4.56
CA TYR A 43 15.39 -29.19 5.61
C TYR A 43 16.13 -27.87 5.43
N VAL A 44 15.40 -26.80 5.14
CA VAL A 44 15.97 -25.45 4.99
C VAL A 44 15.61 -24.63 6.23
N PRO A 45 16.60 -24.02 6.91
CA PRO A 45 16.32 -23.11 8.02
C PRO A 45 15.38 -21.98 7.59
N VAL A 46 14.32 -21.75 8.36
CA VAL A 46 13.41 -20.63 8.16
C VAL A 46 13.90 -19.46 9.00
N ASN A 47 14.26 -18.37 8.35
CA ASN A 47 14.58 -17.12 9.04
C ASN A 47 13.28 -16.32 9.22
N LEU A 48 12.97 -15.94 10.45
CA LEU A 48 11.82 -15.09 10.79
C LEU A 48 12.25 -13.64 10.95
N GLU A 49 11.40 -12.73 10.47
CA GLU A 49 11.60 -11.29 10.56
C GLU A 49 10.30 -10.56 10.96
N PRO A 50 10.40 -9.39 11.61
CA PRO A 50 9.24 -8.57 11.94
C PRO A 50 8.58 -7.98 10.68
N CYS A 51 7.26 -7.99 10.63
CA CYS A 51 6.46 -7.53 9.50
C CYS A 51 5.22 -6.77 9.95
N VAL A 52 4.87 -5.71 9.22
CA VAL A 52 3.61 -4.96 9.38
C VAL A 52 2.82 -5.03 8.09
N VAL A 53 1.57 -5.47 8.19
CA VAL A 53 0.70 -5.69 7.03
C VAL A 53 -0.34 -4.58 6.90
N LEU A 54 -0.15 -3.69 5.91
CA LEU A 54 -1.11 -2.65 5.54
C LEU A 54 -2.09 -3.20 4.49
N ARG A 55 -3.37 -3.39 4.86
CA ARG A 55 -4.43 -3.87 3.95
C ARG A 55 -5.72 -3.07 4.09
N GLY A 56 -6.47 -2.96 2.98
CA GLY A 56 -7.85 -2.46 2.97
C GLY A 56 -8.19 -1.52 1.81
N LYS A 57 -9.49 -1.35 1.56
CA LYS A 57 -10.02 -0.46 0.50
C LYS A 57 -9.61 1.01 0.69
N TRP A 58 -9.24 1.40 1.92
CA TRP A 58 -8.84 2.75 2.29
C TRP A 58 -7.46 3.15 1.72
N LEU A 59 -6.56 2.20 1.46
CA LEU A 59 -5.24 2.49 0.87
C LEU A 59 -5.36 3.16 -0.50
N ARG A 60 -6.24 2.63 -1.36
CA ARG A 60 -6.52 3.24 -2.68
C ARG A 60 -7.08 4.66 -2.53
N ARG A 61 -7.99 4.87 -1.57
CA ARG A 61 -8.56 6.20 -1.29
C ARG A 61 -7.55 7.19 -0.68
N ALA A 62 -6.52 6.66 -0.03
CA ALA A 62 -5.41 7.44 0.55
C ALA A 62 -4.28 7.73 -0.45
N GLY A 63 -4.46 7.39 -1.74
CA GLY A 63 -3.44 7.64 -2.77
C GLY A 63 -2.36 6.58 -2.86
N PHE A 64 -2.64 5.35 -2.40
CA PHE A 64 -1.78 4.17 -2.53
C PHE A 64 -2.41 3.10 -3.45
N PRO A 65 -2.55 3.36 -4.77
CA PRO A 65 -2.94 2.36 -5.75
C PRO A 65 -1.93 1.21 -5.85
N ALA A 66 -2.42 0.05 -6.33
CA ALA A 66 -1.57 -1.10 -6.60
C ALA A 66 -0.55 -0.79 -7.70
N GLY A 67 0.69 -1.27 -7.53
CA GLY A 67 1.79 -1.05 -8.48
C GLY A 67 2.52 0.29 -8.32
N GLN A 68 2.06 1.19 -7.45
CA GLN A 68 2.79 2.42 -7.16
C GLN A 68 3.99 2.16 -6.26
N LYS A 69 5.14 2.74 -6.62
CA LYS A 69 6.34 2.72 -5.78
C LYS A 69 6.14 3.60 -4.55
N LEU A 70 6.63 3.15 -3.41
CA LEU A 70 6.56 3.88 -2.15
C LEU A 70 7.94 4.47 -1.81
N ARG A 71 7.93 5.59 -1.09
CA ARG A 71 9.11 6.14 -0.40
C ARG A 71 8.91 5.89 1.09
N ILE A 72 9.84 5.17 1.69
CA ILE A 72 9.86 4.84 3.11
C ILE A 72 11.02 5.60 3.73
N VAL A 73 10.73 6.38 4.76
CA VAL A 73 11.74 7.04 5.61
C VAL A 73 11.67 6.35 6.97
N VAL A 74 12.83 5.88 7.46
CA VAL A 74 12.94 5.16 8.73
C VAL A 74 13.74 6.01 9.69
N ASN A 75 13.09 6.41 10.78
CA ASN A 75 13.69 7.09 11.92
C ASN A 75 13.60 6.17 13.15
N GLN A 76 14.32 6.50 14.22
CA GLN A 76 14.17 5.76 15.48
C GLN A 76 12.74 5.92 16.00
N GLY A 77 12.00 4.81 16.13
CA GLY A 77 10.62 4.78 16.63
C GLY A 77 9.55 5.26 15.63
N GLU A 78 9.92 5.63 14.41
CA GLU A 78 8.99 6.18 13.42
C GLU A 78 9.29 5.68 12.00
N ILE A 79 8.24 5.28 11.27
CA ILE A 79 8.31 4.96 9.85
C ILE A 79 7.30 5.82 9.11
N VAL A 80 7.78 6.66 8.18
CA VAL A 80 6.94 7.50 7.34
C VAL A 80 6.85 6.91 5.94
N ILE A 81 5.64 6.51 5.54
CA ILE A 81 5.36 5.92 4.23
C ILE A 81 4.64 6.96 3.37
N THR A 82 5.23 7.27 2.22
CA THR A 82 4.65 8.23 1.25
C THR A 82 4.61 7.62 -0.15
N PRO A 83 3.59 7.90 -0.97
CA PRO A 83 3.60 7.48 -2.36
C PRO A 83 4.74 8.20 -3.08
N LYS A 84 5.56 7.47 -3.84
CA LYS A 84 6.51 8.11 -4.75
C LYS A 84 5.69 8.77 -5.84
N GLN A 85 5.77 10.10 -5.95
CA GLN A 85 5.09 10.83 -7.02
C GLN A 85 5.54 10.24 -8.35
N ALA A 86 4.60 9.63 -9.08
CA ALA A 86 4.80 9.40 -10.49
C ALA A 86 4.86 10.80 -11.11
N TYR A 87 5.99 11.16 -11.68
CA TYR A 87 6.16 12.43 -12.37
C TYR A 87 5.19 12.43 -13.56
N SER A 88 3.95 12.88 -13.36
CA SER A 88 3.09 13.24 -14.48
C SER A 88 3.73 14.50 -15.05
N LYS A 89 4.40 14.37 -16.20
CA LYS A 89 4.68 15.51 -17.07
C LYS A 89 3.33 16.16 -17.39
N LEU A 90 2.90 17.09 -16.54
CA LEU A 90 1.93 18.09 -16.92
C LEU A 90 2.65 18.91 -17.98
N LYS A 91 2.28 18.69 -19.24
CA LYS A 91 2.55 19.66 -20.30
C LYS A 91 1.89 20.97 -19.84
N ALA A 92 2.73 21.87 -19.35
CA ALA A 92 2.41 23.28 -19.21
C ALA A 92 2.61 23.97 -20.58
N GLU A 93 1.85 25.06 -20.78
CA GLU A 93 1.83 25.99 -21.92
C GLU A 93 1.32 25.38 -23.25
N ARG A 94 0.07 25.69 -23.66
CA ARG A 94 -0.43 26.92 -24.33
C ARG A 94 0.08 27.09 -25.76
#